data_AF-A0A7Y2DPB4-F1
#
_entry.id   AF-A0A7Y2DPB4-F1
#
_cell.length_a   1.000
_cell.length_b   1.000
_cell.length_c   1.000
_cell.angle_alpha   90.00
_cell.angle_beta   90.00
_cell.angle_gamma   90.00
#
_symmetry.space_group_name_H-M   'P 1'
#
loop_
_entity.id
_entity.type
_entity.pdbx_description
1 polymer ?
#
loop_
_entity_poly.entity_id
_entity_poly.type
_entity_poly.pdbx_seq_one_letter_code
_entity_poly.pdbx_strand_id
1 'polypeptide(L)'
;MAIRKVLDIGGNIGQFATSVLALNPELERIDVFEPNPEIFDTLEKNLSGLDRVRCFNFGIGPNGPAQFHFTPGYSVVGSILSENAKHREASALSSIEVQLISDISSVTGNSAYDLVKIDVEGFEYEVVEAIRGLSFRYLYIEFTGRAKEKSHATSELHAMLRERFGPYEVLYQAAGNRESTIIETLLEFVGE
;
A
#
# COMPACT_ATOMS: atom_id res chain seq x y z
N MET A 1 10.40 19.21 -6.03
CA MET A 1 9.33 19.31 -4.99
C MET A 1 9.63 18.33 -3.84
N ALA A 2 9.84 18.76 -2.59
CA ALA A 2 10.40 17.86 -1.56
C ALA A 2 9.35 16.93 -0.90
N ILE A 3 9.49 15.60 -1.06
CA ILE A 3 8.74 14.57 -0.31
C ILE A 3 9.49 14.29 1.00
N ARG A 4 8.84 14.40 2.17
CA ARG A 4 9.48 14.19 3.48
C ARG A 4 8.79 13.15 4.34
N LYS A 5 7.47 13.01 4.25
CA LYS A 5 6.70 12.02 4.98
C LYS A 5 5.95 11.09 4.04
N VAL A 6 6.16 9.80 4.20
CA VAL A 6 5.57 8.76 3.35
C VAL A 6 4.72 7.81 4.17
N LEU A 7 3.57 7.43 3.63
CA LEU A 7 2.74 6.34 4.13
C LEU A 7 2.76 5.21 3.10
N ASP A 8 3.19 4.02 3.52
CA ASP A 8 3.30 2.82 2.68
C ASP A 8 2.29 1.77 3.17
N ILE A 9 1.19 1.59 2.44
CA ILE A 9 0.11 0.65 2.76
C ILE A 9 0.26 -0.59 1.89
N GLY A 10 0.52 -1.74 2.53
CA GLY A 10 0.90 -2.98 1.84
C GLY A 10 2.41 -3.06 1.62
N GLY A 11 3.19 -2.70 2.65
CA GLY A 11 4.64 -2.58 2.54
C GLY A 11 5.39 -3.90 2.27
N ASN A 12 4.72 -5.05 2.38
CA ASN A 12 5.27 -6.37 2.12
C ASN A 12 6.58 -6.58 2.89
N ILE A 13 7.68 -6.97 2.24
CA ILE A 13 9.00 -7.13 2.88
C ILE A 13 9.84 -5.83 2.92
N GLY A 14 9.26 -4.66 2.61
CA GLY A 14 9.91 -3.35 2.78
C GLY A 14 10.73 -2.85 1.59
N GLN A 15 10.52 -3.41 0.39
CA GLN A 15 11.26 -3.03 -0.82
C GLN A 15 11.07 -1.54 -1.16
N PHE A 16 9.81 -1.08 -1.18
CA PHE A 16 9.51 0.32 -1.47
C PHE A 16 10.12 1.27 -0.44
N ALA A 17 9.92 0.98 0.85
CA ALA A 17 10.47 1.80 1.92
C ALA A 17 11.99 1.95 1.84
N THR A 18 12.69 0.84 1.56
CA THR A 18 14.15 0.83 1.37
C THR A 18 14.56 1.70 0.18
N SER A 19 13.87 1.56 -0.97
CA SER A 19 14.17 2.34 -2.17
C SER A 19 13.95 3.84 -1.99
N VAL A 20 12.84 4.25 -1.36
CA VAL A 20 12.55 5.66 -1.10
C VAL A 20 13.60 6.28 -0.19
N LEU A 21 13.99 5.57 0.88
CA LEU A 21 15.03 6.04 1.79
C LEU A 21 16.40 6.19 1.12
N ALA A 22 16.76 5.24 0.26
CA ALA A 22 18.04 5.29 -0.45
C ALA A 22 18.09 6.43 -1.47
N LEU A 23 16.96 6.74 -2.11
CA LEU A 23 16.88 7.78 -3.14
C LEU A 23 16.69 9.18 -2.57
N ASN A 24 16.04 9.32 -1.41
CA ASN A 24 15.65 10.61 -0.84
C ASN A 24 16.32 10.87 0.53
N PRO A 25 17.50 11.54 0.56
CA PRO A 25 18.18 11.89 1.80
C PRO A 25 17.40 12.83 2.71
N GLU A 26 16.47 13.62 2.16
CA GLU A 26 15.64 14.59 2.89
C GLU A 26 14.39 13.94 3.52
N LEU A 27 14.16 12.65 3.30
CA LEU A 27 13.03 11.95 3.90
C LEU A 27 13.11 12.02 5.43
N GLU A 28 12.06 12.53 6.08
CA GLU A 28 11.97 12.65 7.54
C GLU A 28 11.35 11.39 8.15
N ARG A 29 10.33 10.81 7.49
CA ARG A 29 9.56 9.68 8.02
C ARG A 29 8.99 8.79 6.93
N ILE A 30 8.96 7.49 7.19
CA ILE A 30 8.07 6.54 6.53
C ILE A 30 7.33 5.67 7.56
N ASP A 31 6.02 5.60 7.42
CA ASP A 31 5.15 4.70 8.18
C ASP A 31 4.69 3.58 7.24
N VAL A 32 4.98 2.32 7.59
CA VAL A 32 4.75 1.14 6.76
C VAL A 32 3.74 0.22 7.45
N PHE A 33 2.68 -0.15 6.73
CA PHE A 33 1.64 -1.06 7.19
C PHE A 33 1.68 -2.37 6.40
N GLU A 34 1.74 -3.49 7.11
CA GLU A 34 1.67 -4.84 6.54
C GLU A 34 0.83 -5.75 7.44
N PRO A 35 -0.35 -6.20 7.00
CA PRO A 35 -1.25 -7.01 7.82
C PRO A 35 -0.76 -8.43 8.07
N ASN A 36 0.02 -9.04 7.18
CA ASN A 36 0.40 -10.44 7.31
C ASN A 36 1.55 -10.59 8.33
N PRO A 37 1.34 -11.18 9.53
CA PRO A 37 2.39 -11.39 10.53
C PRO A 37 3.63 -12.14 10.01
N GLU A 38 3.48 -13.12 9.11
CA GLU A 38 4.62 -13.87 8.56
C GLU A 38 5.52 -12.96 7.69
N ILE A 39 4.90 -12.06 6.94
CA ILE A 39 5.61 -11.08 6.10
C ILE A 39 6.13 -9.94 6.97
N PHE A 40 5.36 -9.50 7.96
CA PHE A 40 5.71 -8.44 8.90
C PHE A 40 7.00 -8.75 9.66
N ASP A 41 7.20 -9.99 10.10
CA ASP A 41 8.46 -10.41 10.74
C ASP A 41 9.68 -10.21 9.82
N THR A 42 9.48 -10.34 8.51
CA THR A 42 10.54 -10.12 7.50
C THR A 42 10.69 -8.62 7.21
N LEU A 43 9.59 -7.88 7.10
CA LEU A 43 9.57 -6.41 6.98
C LEU A 43 10.37 -5.76 8.10
N GLU A 44 10.10 -6.12 9.35
CA GLU A 44 10.74 -5.52 10.53
C GLU A 44 12.25 -5.81 10.54
N LYS A 45 12.66 -7.03 10.18
CA LYS A 45 14.08 -7.38 10.04
C LYS A 45 14.76 -6.57 8.94
N ASN A 46 14.14 -6.47 7.77
CA ASN A 46 14.72 -5.76 6.62
C ASN A 46 14.85 -4.26 6.87
N LEU A 47 13.92 -3.67 7.62
CA LEU A 47 13.91 -2.24 7.93
C LEU A 47 14.53 -1.93 9.31
N SER A 48 15.08 -2.94 9.99
CA SER A 48 15.73 -2.76 11.28
C SER A 48 16.95 -1.84 11.18
N GLY A 49 17.11 -0.94 12.15
CA GLY A 49 18.18 0.05 12.16
C GLY A 49 17.96 1.28 11.27
N LEU A 50 16.81 1.39 10.61
CA LEU A 50 16.42 2.59 9.86
C LEU A 50 15.56 3.51 10.74
N ASP A 51 16.19 4.46 11.43
CA ASP A 51 15.54 5.35 12.43
C ASP A 51 14.31 6.12 11.92
N ARG A 52 14.21 6.30 10.60
CA ARG A 52 13.14 7.06 9.94
C ARG A 52 11.92 6.20 9.60
N VAL A 53 11.99 4.89 9.81
CA VAL A 53 10.93 3.92 9.50
C VAL A 53 10.11 3.59 10.74
N ARG A 54 8.81 3.35 10.59
CA ARG A 54 8.01 2.52 11.52
C ARG A 54 7.26 1.48 10.75
N CYS A 55 7.23 0.28 11.31
CA CYS A 55 6.43 -0.82 10.80
C CYS A 55 5.24 -1.03 11.75
N PHE A 56 4.07 -1.24 11.19
CA PHE A 56 2.85 -1.52 11.94
C PHE A 56 2.18 -2.79 11.37
N ASN A 57 1.94 -3.79 12.22
CA ASN A 57 1.30 -5.04 11.81
C ASN A 57 -0.23 -4.90 11.80
N PHE A 58 -0.72 -3.99 10.97
CA PHE A 58 -2.14 -3.76 10.73
C PHE A 58 -2.40 -3.65 9.23
N GLY A 59 -3.57 -4.10 8.81
CA GLY A 59 -4.12 -3.69 7.51
C GLY A 59 -4.89 -2.37 7.66
N ILE A 60 -5.08 -1.67 6.54
CA ILE A 60 -5.89 -0.46 6.51
C ILE A 60 -7.27 -0.79 5.94
N GLY A 61 -8.33 -0.39 6.64
CA GLY A 61 -9.70 -0.71 6.25
C GLY A 61 -10.71 -0.52 7.39
N PRO A 62 -11.91 -1.12 7.30
CA PRO A 62 -12.90 -1.09 8.38
C PRO A 62 -12.33 -1.70 9.67
N ASN A 63 -12.44 -0.99 10.80
CA ASN A 63 -11.88 -1.44 12.07
C ASN A 63 -12.39 -2.82 12.47
N GLY A 64 -11.47 -3.73 12.77
CA GLY A 64 -11.79 -5.07 13.28
C GLY A 64 -10.96 -6.18 12.65
N PRO A 65 -11.21 -7.43 13.05
CA PRO A 65 -10.59 -8.58 12.43
C PRO A 65 -11.10 -8.78 11.00
N ALA A 66 -10.22 -9.20 10.10
CA ALA A 66 -10.55 -9.60 8.74
C ALA A 66 -9.78 -10.86 8.35
N GLN A 67 -10.38 -11.67 7.47
CA GLN A 67 -9.68 -12.83 6.92
C GLN A 67 -8.79 -12.40 5.74
N PHE A 68 -7.50 -12.67 5.85
CA PHE A 68 -6.49 -12.40 4.83
C PHE A 68 -6.07 -13.72 4.19
N HIS A 69 -6.13 -13.82 2.87
CA HIS A 69 -5.79 -15.02 2.12
C HIS A 69 -4.43 -14.86 1.43
N PHE A 70 -3.56 -15.86 1.54
CA PHE A 70 -2.24 -15.81 0.91
C PHE A 70 -1.74 -17.19 0.53
N THR A 71 -0.71 -17.23 -0.30
CA THR A 71 0.04 -18.46 -0.60
C THR A 71 1.30 -18.50 0.27
N PRO A 72 1.43 -19.46 1.21
CA PRO A 72 2.62 -19.59 2.04
C PRO A 72 3.90 -19.71 1.20
N GLY A 73 4.98 -19.04 1.63
CA GLY A 73 6.27 -19.07 0.93
C GLY A 73 6.38 -18.15 -0.30
N TYR A 74 5.31 -17.45 -0.67
CA TYR A 74 5.34 -16.44 -1.72
C TYR A 74 5.00 -15.07 -1.12
N SER A 75 5.98 -14.17 -1.05
CA SER A 75 5.76 -12.78 -0.65
C SER A 75 4.99 -11.98 -1.70
N VAL A 76 4.86 -12.49 -2.93
CA VAL A 76 4.34 -11.75 -4.09
C VAL A 76 2.80 -11.74 -4.15
N VAL A 77 2.10 -12.60 -3.40
CA VAL A 77 0.64 -12.77 -3.56
C VAL A 77 -0.05 -13.03 -2.22
N GLY A 78 -0.35 -11.96 -1.49
CA GLY A 78 -1.30 -11.94 -0.38
C GLY A 78 -2.45 -11.00 -0.72
N SER A 79 -3.69 -11.41 -0.47
CA SER A 79 -4.88 -10.61 -0.73
C SER A 79 -5.98 -10.92 0.27
N ILE A 80 -6.75 -9.91 0.69
CA ILE A 80 -7.97 -10.13 1.48
C ILE A 80 -9.02 -10.89 0.64
N LEU A 81 -8.90 -10.89 -0.69
CA LEU A 81 -9.76 -11.65 -1.59
C LEU A 81 -9.14 -13.02 -1.91
N SER A 82 -9.82 -14.10 -1.51
CA SER A 82 -9.39 -15.49 -1.73
C SER A 82 -9.15 -15.86 -3.21
N GLU A 83 -9.71 -15.09 -4.14
CA GLU A 83 -9.56 -15.31 -5.59
C GLU A 83 -8.23 -14.80 -6.15
N ASN A 84 -7.61 -13.80 -5.51
CA ASN A 84 -6.36 -13.18 -5.98
C ASN A 84 -5.12 -13.97 -5.54
N ALA A 85 -5.22 -14.74 -4.47
CA ALA A 85 -4.14 -15.59 -3.95
C ALA A 85 -3.94 -16.91 -4.72
N LYS A 86 -4.59 -17.11 -5.87
CA LYS A 86 -4.44 -18.31 -6.71
C LYS A 86 -3.43 -18.07 -7.84
N HIS A 87 -2.15 -18.36 -7.59
CA HIS A 87 -1.21 -18.65 -8.67
C HIS A 87 -1.02 -20.18 -8.83
N ARG A 88 -0.62 -20.54 -10.05
CA ARG A 88 -0.60 -21.87 -10.66
C ARG A 88 -0.01 -22.97 -9.76
N GLU A 89 -0.60 -24.15 -9.88
CA GLU A 89 -0.35 -25.38 -9.11
C GLU A 89 -0.95 -25.34 -7.69
N ALA A 90 -1.52 -26.48 -7.30
CA ALA A 90 -2.29 -26.74 -6.08
C ALA A 90 -1.53 -26.45 -4.77
N SER A 91 -1.14 -25.21 -4.54
CA SER A 91 -0.68 -24.70 -3.26
C SER A 91 -1.91 -24.32 -2.44
N ALA A 92 -1.99 -24.85 -1.22
CA ALA A 92 -3.11 -24.58 -0.33
C ALA A 92 -3.17 -23.08 -0.04
N LEU A 93 -4.27 -22.44 -0.43
CA LEU A 93 -4.62 -21.12 0.05
C LEU A 93 -4.66 -21.17 1.58
N SER A 94 -3.77 -20.41 2.22
CA SER A 94 -3.85 -20.18 3.65
C SER A 94 -4.70 -18.95 3.92
N SER A 95 -5.35 -18.94 5.06
CA SER A 95 -6.02 -17.76 5.59
C SER A 95 -5.55 -17.49 7.00
N ILE A 96 -5.31 -16.23 7.31
CA ILE A 96 -4.99 -15.76 8.66
C ILE A 96 -5.92 -14.61 9.01
N GLU A 97 -6.29 -14.53 10.28
CA GLU A 97 -6.99 -13.36 10.79
C GLU A 97 -5.98 -12.22 10.98
N VAL A 98 -6.30 -11.05 10.44
CA VAL A 98 -5.48 -9.84 10.57
C VAL A 98 -6.33 -8.74 11.20
N GLN A 99 -5.67 -7.82 11.89
CA GLN A 99 -6.34 -6.64 12.46
C GLN A 99 -6.30 -5.49 11.45
N LEU A 100 -7.49 -4.98 11.10
CA LEU A 100 -7.65 -3.76 10.31
C LEU A 100 -7.86 -2.54 11.21
N ILE A 101 -7.32 -1.40 10.79
CA ILE A 101 -7.56 -0.10 11.39
C ILE A 101 -7.96 0.94 10.33
N SER A 102 -8.77 1.91 10.74
CA SER A 102 -9.12 3.07 9.90
C SER A 102 -8.47 4.37 10.41
N ASP A 103 -8.18 4.47 11.71
CA ASP A 103 -7.59 5.67 12.30
C ASP A 103 -6.05 5.57 12.34
N ILE A 104 -5.45 5.83 11.18
CA ILE A 104 -3.99 5.86 11.00
C ILE A 104 -3.36 6.89 11.94
N SER A 105 -4.02 8.03 12.16
CA SER A 105 -3.48 9.12 12.97
C SER A 105 -3.32 8.74 14.45
N SER A 106 -4.20 7.91 14.99
CA SER A 106 -4.10 7.41 16.37
C SER A 106 -2.86 6.51 16.58
N VAL A 107 -2.47 5.75 15.56
CA VAL A 107 -1.35 4.79 15.63
C VAL A 107 -0.03 5.46 15.28
N THR A 108 -0.06 6.34 14.29
CA THR A 108 1.12 6.99 13.75
C THR A 108 1.47 8.30 14.46
N GLY A 109 0.47 9.00 15.00
CA GLY A 109 0.60 10.40 15.42
C GLY A 109 0.65 11.38 14.26
N ASN A 110 0.48 10.93 13.01
CA ASN A 110 0.43 11.79 11.81
C ASN A 110 -0.91 11.67 11.09
N SER A 111 -1.46 12.81 10.69
CA SER A 111 -2.64 12.90 9.82
C SER A 111 -2.32 13.51 8.44
N ALA A 112 -1.05 13.84 8.20
CA ALA A 112 -0.60 14.49 6.98
C ALA A 112 0.68 13.85 6.44
N TYR A 113 0.64 13.45 5.18
CA TYR A 113 1.73 12.84 4.44
C TYR A 113 2.00 13.62 3.15
N ASP A 114 3.16 13.42 2.55
CA ASP A 114 3.45 13.96 1.23
C ASP A 114 3.04 12.96 0.16
N LEU A 115 3.41 11.69 0.35
CA LEU A 115 3.08 10.59 -0.54
C LEU A 115 2.39 9.47 0.25
N VAL A 116 1.28 8.98 -0.29
CA VAL A 116 0.63 7.75 0.15
C VAL A 116 0.78 6.72 -0.97
N LYS A 117 1.28 5.52 -0.63
CA LYS A 117 1.27 4.34 -1.49
C LYS A 117 0.18 3.38 -1.03
N ILE A 118 -0.61 2.86 -1.96
CA ILE A 118 -1.56 1.78 -1.76
C ILE A 118 -1.23 0.65 -2.72
N ASP A 119 -0.96 -0.52 -2.16
CA ASP A 119 -0.66 -1.75 -2.92
C ASP A 119 -1.06 -2.96 -2.08
N VAL A 120 -2.36 -3.26 -2.11
CA VAL A 120 -3.03 -4.22 -1.22
C VAL A 120 -3.75 -5.34 -1.96
N GLU A 121 -3.47 -5.46 -3.26
CA GLU A 121 -3.87 -6.56 -4.14
C GLU A 121 -5.36 -6.94 -4.07
N GLY A 122 -6.25 -5.97 -4.29
CA GLY A 122 -7.70 -6.17 -4.39
C GLY A 122 -8.53 -5.66 -3.21
N PHE A 123 -7.93 -4.88 -2.30
CA PHE A 123 -8.62 -4.23 -1.17
C PHE A 123 -8.51 -2.70 -1.22
N GLU A 124 -8.25 -2.15 -2.41
CA GLU A 124 -7.93 -0.73 -2.61
C GLU A 124 -9.10 0.19 -2.25
N TYR A 125 -10.33 -0.25 -2.54
CA TYR A 125 -11.53 0.55 -2.29
C TYR A 125 -11.72 0.82 -0.79
N GLU A 126 -11.58 -0.23 0.01
CA GLU A 126 -11.68 -0.18 1.47
C GLU A 126 -10.55 0.66 2.09
N VAL A 127 -9.33 0.56 1.54
CA VAL A 127 -8.20 1.41 1.96
C VAL A 127 -8.48 2.88 1.63
N VAL A 128 -8.92 3.19 0.41
CA VAL A 128 -9.23 4.57 -0.01
C VAL A 128 -10.29 5.19 0.91
N GLU A 129 -11.31 4.43 1.27
CA GLU A 129 -12.34 4.88 2.20
C GLU A 129 -11.76 5.14 3.60
N ALA A 130 -10.90 4.26 4.10
CA ALA A 130 -10.27 4.39 5.40
C ALA A 130 -9.32 5.61 5.50
N ILE A 131 -8.64 5.98 4.41
CA ILE A 131 -7.70 7.12 4.41
C ILE A 131 -8.36 8.47 4.10
N ARG A 132 -9.70 8.54 3.97
CA ARG A 132 -10.42 9.78 3.61
C ARG A 132 -10.09 10.97 4.53
N GLY A 133 -9.76 10.72 5.80
CA GLY A 133 -9.41 11.74 6.78
C GLY A 133 -7.96 12.24 6.71
N LEU A 134 -7.11 11.64 5.88
CA LEU A 134 -5.71 12.03 5.74
C LEU A 134 -5.55 13.17 4.72
N SER A 135 -4.63 14.07 5.03
CA SER A 135 -4.15 15.06 4.05
C SER A 135 -2.91 14.51 3.36
N PHE A 136 -2.89 14.52 2.03
CA PHE A 136 -1.70 14.15 1.25
C PHE A 136 -1.61 14.91 -0.07
N ARG A 137 -0.39 14.97 -0.63
CA ARG A 137 -0.12 15.67 -1.90
C ARG A 137 -0.10 14.73 -3.10
N TYR A 138 0.45 13.53 -2.90
CA TYR A 138 0.58 12.51 -3.93
C TYR A 138 -0.01 11.19 -3.45
N LEU A 139 -0.66 10.50 -4.39
CA LEU A 139 -1.17 9.15 -4.21
C LEU A 139 -0.60 8.27 -5.31
N TYR A 140 0.16 7.25 -4.92
CA TYR A 140 0.47 6.12 -5.76
C TYR A 140 -0.49 4.99 -5.39
N ILE A 141 -1.17 4.43 -6.38
CA ILE A 141 -2.08 3.30 -6.18
C ILE A 141 -1.88 2.27 -7.27
N GLU A 142 -1.57 1.04 -6.87
CA GLU A 142 -1.62 -0.11 -7.77
C GLU A 142 -3.02 -0.72 -7.69
N PHE A 143 -3.73 -0.71 -8.83
CA PHE A 143 -5.10 -1.19 -8.87
C PHE A 143 -5.16 -2.51 -9.64
N THR A 144 -5.25 -3.62 -8.91
CA THR A 144 -5.39 -4.92 -9.56
C THR A 144 -6.87 -5.20 -9.85
N GLY A 145 -7.26 -5.07 -11.13
CA GLY A 145 -8.63 -5.30 -11.63
C GLY A 145 -9.11 -6.75 -11.57
N ARG A 146 -8.59 -7.57 -10.65
CA ARG A 146 -8.93 -8.98 -10.46
C ARG A 146 -10.12 -9.21 -9.54
N ALA A 147 -10.72 -8.17 -8.97
CA ALA A 147 -12.01 -8.22 -8.27
C ALA A 147 -13.16 -8.51 -9.27
N LYS A 148 -13.21 -9.74 -9.80
CA LYS A 148 -14.22 -10.18 -10.78
C LYS A 148 -15.62 -10.33 -10.18
N GLU A 149 -15.76 -10.37 -8.85
CA GLU A 149 -17.07 -10.41 -8.18
C GLU A 149 -17.60 -9.03 -7.73
N LYS A 150 -16.75 -8.00 -7.69
CA LYS A 150 -17.14 -6.59 -7.50
C LYS A 150 -16.37 -5.74 -8.51
N SER A 151 -16.88 -5.71 -9.74
CA SER A 151 -16.26 -5.01 -10.87
C SER A 151 -16.23 -3.49 -10.65
N HIS A 152 -15.26 -3.00 -9.89
CA HIS A 152 -14.92 -1.59 -9.92
C HIS A 152 -13.99 -1.33 -11.10
N ALA A 153 -14.56 -0.86 -12.22
CA ALA A 153 -13.77 -0.45 -13.37
C ALA A 153 -12.83 0.72 -13.01
N THR A 154 -11.74 0.94 -13.75
CA THR A 154 -10.83 2.08 -13.54
C THR A 154 -11.58 3.42 -13.48
N SER A 155 -12.68 3.56 -14.23
CA SER A 155 -13.57 4.72 -14.16
C SER A 155 -14.22 4.92 -12.79
N GLU A 156 -14.56 3.84 -12.09
CA GLU A 156 -15.14 3.88 -10.74
C GLU A 156 -14.09 4.27 -9.70
N LEU A 157 -12.84 3.81 -9.86
CA LEU A 157 -11.72 4.29 -9.07
C LEU A 157 -11.55 5.81 -9.26
N HIS A 158 -11.53 6.30 -10.50
CA HIS A 158 -11.42 7.73 -10.76
C HIS A 158 -12.59 8.54 -10.16
N ALA A 159 -13.81 8.00 -10.24
CA ALA A 159 -14.99 8.61 -9.65
C ALA A 159 -14.87 8.66 -8.12
N MET A 160 -14.49 7.55 -7.48
CA MET A 160 -14.27 7.46 -6.05
C MET A 160 -13.20 8.46 -5.60
N LEU A 161 -12.01 8.45 -6.22
CA LEU A 161 -10.93 9.38 -5.86
C LEU A 161 -11.38 10.83 -5.96
N ARG A 162 -12.11 11.18 -7.03
CA ARG A 162 -12.64 12.54 -7.23
C ARG A 162 -13.69 12.92 -6.20
N GLU A 163 -14.59 12.00 -5.86
CA GLU A 163 -15.62 12.22 -4.85
C GLU A 163 -15.03 12.39 -3.45
N ARG A 164 -13.97 11.64 -3.14
CA ARG A 164 -13.35 11.58 -1.80
C ARG A 164 -12.34 12.70 -1.57
N PHE A 165 -11.48 12.97 -2.54
CA PHE A 165 -10.34 13.88 -2.40
C PHE A 165 -10.45 15.15 -3.27
N GLY A 166 -11.50 15.26 -4.08
CA GLY A 166 -11.70 16.38 -4.99
C GLY A 166 -10.94 16.20 -6.32
N PRO A 167 -10.84 17.27 -7.13
CA PRO A 167 -10.15 17.21 -8.42
C PRO A 167 -8.65 16.96 -8.22
N TYR A 168 -8.08 16.12 -9.08
CA TYR A 168 -6.66 15.79 -9.08
C TYR A 168 -6.14 15.69 -10.51
N GLU A 169 -4.82 15.73 -10.64
CA GLU A 169 -4.09 15.51 -11.89
C GLU A 169 -3.47 14.11 -11.89
N VAL A 170 -3.57 13.41 -13.02
CA VAL A 170 -2.88 12.13 -13.20
C VAL A 170 -1.48 12.45 -13.73
N LEU A 171 -0.49 12.32 -12.87
CA LEU A 171 0.92 12.58 -13.23
C LEU A 171 1.51 11.42 -14.04
N TYR A 172 1.11 10.18 -13.73
CA TYR A 172 1.58 8.98 -14.40
C TYR A 172 0.51 7.87 -14.36
N GLN A 173 0.41 7.09 -15.44
CA GLN A 173 -0.45 5.90 -15.53
C GLN A 173 0.20 4.83 -16.40
N ALA A 174 0.58 3.70 -15.81
CA ALA A 174 1.07 2.53 -16.55
C ALA A 174 -0.10 1.74 -17.16
N ALA A 175 -0.04 1.47 -18.46
CA ALA A 175 -1.00 0.60 -19.14
C ALA A 175 -0.44 -0.82 -19.26
N GLY A 176 -0.46 -1.62 -18.17
CA GLY A 176 -0.28 -3.08 -18.16
C GLY A 176 1.01 -3.68 -18.74
N ASN A 177 1.87 -2.89 -19.38
CA ASN A 177 3.17 -3.29 -19.91
C ASN A 177 4.22 -3.00 -18.85
N ARG A 178 4.84 -4.08 -18.41
CA ARG A 178 5.72 -4.30 -17.25
C ARG A 178 7.02 -3.47 -17.17
N GLU A 179 7.10 -2.29 -17.75
CA GLU A 179 8.39 -1.60 -17.89
C GLU A 179 8.63 -0.46 -16.90
N SER A 180 7.61 0.07 -16.23
CA SER A 180 7.83 1.13 -15.24
C SER A 180 7.65 0.66 -13.81
N THR A 181 8.70 0.79 -13.02
CA THR A 181 8.65 0.50 -11.58
C THR A 181 8.28 1.77 -10.81
N ILE A 182 7.65 1.62 -9.65
CA ILE A 182 7.39 2.74 -8.73
C ILE A 182 8.65 3.57 -8.44
N ILE A 183 9.83 2.96 -8.52
CA ILE A 183 11.13 3.61 -8.34
C ILE A 183 11.37 4.65 -9.45
N GLU A 184 11.06 4.33 -10.70
CA GLU A 184 11.22 5.27 -11.83
C GLU A 184 10.28 6.46 -11.68
N THR A 185 9.03 6.23 -11.28
CA THR A 185 8.08 7.30 -10.98
C THR A 185 8.59 8.16 -9.81
N LEU A 186 9.15 7.56 -8.77
CA LEU A 186 9.73 8.29 -7.64
C LEU A 186 10.96 9.13 -8.02
N LEU A 187 11.79 8.68 -8.97
CA LEU A 187 12.95 9.46 -9.43
C LEU A 187 12.53 10.80 -10.03
N GLU A 188 11.35 10.90 -10.65
CA GLU A 188 10.80 12.17 -11.14
C GLU A 188 10.48 13.15 -10.00
N PHE A 189 10.17 12.65 -8.79
CA PHE A 189 9.86 13.51 -7.64
C PHE A 189 11.09 13.89 -6.81
N VAL A 190 12.18 13.14 -6.92
CA VAL A 190 13.41 13.32 -6.11
C VAL A 190 14.51 14.06 -6.90
N GLY A 191 14.36 14.18 -8.23
CA GLY A 191 15.39 14.70 -9.14
C GLY A 191 15.51 16.21 -9.35
N GLU A 192 15.00 17.07 -8.46
CA GLU A 192 15.17 18.54 -8.53
C GLU A 192 15.94 19.13 -7.33
#